data_AF-A0A1A8N6P0-F1
#
_entry.id   AF-A0A1A8N6P0-F1
#
_cell.length_a   1.000
_cell.length_b   1.000
_cell.length_c   1.000
_cell.angle_alpha   90.00
_cell.angle_beta   90.00
_cell.angle_gamma   90.00
#
_symmetry.space_group_name_H-M   'P 1'
#
loop_
_entity.id
_entity.type
_entity.pdbx_description
1 polymer ?
#
loop_
_entity_poly.entity_id
_entity_poly.type
_entity_poly.pdbx_seq_one_letter_code
_entity_poly.pdbx_strand_id
1 'polypeptide(L)'
;MSRTPDARARDDQTKRIQENITKVEKHFGEICQLFAAYARKTARLRDKADLLVREIGLYADTEAPDLKRGMKQFADHLAKVQDYRQAEVERLEAKVIEPLKNYGAVVKHKREDLKTTQSARDREAKQMAQLERTRLKNPSDRQIISQAESELQRATMDATRTTKQLEEAIDKFELQRIRDIKKVFSEFVTVEMAFHAKALESYTMAFQSIQSVDEEAGLEVFRSSLHPPDYHSHSDIKRANSKTSLDWTGSLLSASGTFQQQRACSRQTRGEEGDEDDEEDEDEEEDDDSEGEDTDDEH
;
A
#
# COMPACT_ATOMS: atom_id res chain seq x y z
N MET A 1 -9.97 -30.18 47.79
CA MET A 1 -10.39 -28.86 48.32
C MET A 1 -11.10 -28.11 47.21
N SER A 2 -12.40 -27.85 47.36
CA SER A 2 -13.17 -27.10 46.37
C SER A 2 -12.78 -25.63 46.43
N ARG A 3 -12.30 -25.04 45.31
CA ARG A 3 -12.07 -23.59 45.20
C ARG A 3 -13.36 -22.85 45.54
N THR A 4 -13.26 -21.74 46.28
CA THR A 4 -14.41 -20.87 46.57
C THR A 4 -15.03 -20.38 45.25
N PRO A 5 -16.36 -20.18 45.18
CA PRO A 5 -17.03 -19.72 43.96
C PRO A 5 -16.43 -18.42 43.36
N ASP A 6 -15.98 -17.52 44.24
CA ASP A 6 -15.34 -16.25 43.86
C ASP A 6 -13.97 -16.46 43.19
N ALA A 7 -13.17 -17.43 43.66
CA ALA A 7 -11.90 -17.77 43.03
C ALA A 7 -12.08 -18.33 41.61
N ARG A 8 -13.11 -19.15 41.38
CA ARG A 8 -13.41 -19.69 40.04
C ARG A 8 -13.85 -18.60 39.06
N ALA A 9 -14.70 -17.68 39.49
CA ALA A 9 -15.15 -16.57 38.66
C ALA A 9 -13.98 -15.69 38.19
N ARG A 10 -13.02 -15.40 39.08
CA ARG A 10 -11.81 -14.62 38.75
C ARG A 10 -10.87 -15.36 37.78
N ASP A 11 -10.76 -16.68 37.92
CA ASP A 11 -9.98 -17.52 36.98
C ASP A 11 -10.60 -17.49 35.58
N ASP A 12 -11.93 -17.63 35.48
CA ASP A 12 -12.66 -17.59 34.21
C ASP A 12 -12.56 -16.21 33.54
N GLN A 13 -12.64 -15.13 34.31
CA GLN A 13 -12.42 -13.76 33.82
C GLN A 13 -11.01 -13.60 33.22
N THR A 14 -9.98 -14.11 33.91
CA THR A 14 -8.58 -14.03 33.45
C THR A 14 -8.39 -14.79 32.14
N LYS A 15 -8.96 -16.00 32.04
CA LYS A 15 -8.93 -16.80 30.81
C LYS A 15 -9.58 -16.07 29.64
N ARG A 16 -10.76 -15.47 29.86
CA ARG A 16 -11.45 -14.67 28.82
C ARG A 16 -10.60 -13.49 28.35
N ILE A 17 -9.97 -12.77 29.27
CA ILE A 17 -9.06 -11.67 28.92
C ILE A 17 -7.88 -12.18 28.10
N GLN A 18 -7.24 -13.28 28.53
CA GLN A 18 -6.11 -13.89 27.82
C GLN A 18 -6.50 -14.33 26.41
N GLU A 19 -7.63 -15.02 26.26
CA GLU A 19 -8.16 -15.47 24.98
C GLU A 19 -8.45 -14.30 24.04
N ASN A 20 -9.05 -13.23 24.56
CA ASN A 20 -9.32 -12.03 23.79
C ASN A 20 -8.03 -11.36 23.30
N ILE A 21 -7.02 -11.20 24.17
CA ILE A 21 -5.71 -10.64 23.78
C ILE A 21 -5.07 -11.50 22.68
N THR A 22 -5.09 -12.83 22.82
CA THR A 22 -4.54 -13.75 21.81
C THR A 22 -5.30 -13.67 20.48
N LYS A 23 -6.63 -13.59 20.50
CA LYS A 23 -7.45 -13.41 19.28
C LYS A 23 -7.11 -12.12 18.55
N VAL A 24 -6.95 -11.02 19.31
CA VAL A 24 -6.59 -9.73 18.73
C VAL A 24 -5.21 -9.79 18.08
N GLU A 25 -4.21 -10.33 18.79
CA GLU A 25 -2.85 -10.49 18.25
C GLU A 25 -2.83 -11.28 16.95
N LYS A 26 -3.50 -12.44 16.94
CA LYS A 26 -3.60 -13.32 15.78
C LYS A 26 -4.21 -12.59 14.58
N HIS A 27 -5.45 -12.14 14.73
CA HIS A 27 -6.18 -11.59 13.58
C HIS A 27 -5.63 -10.24 13.12
N PHE A 28 -5.16 -9.37 14.02
CA PHE A 28 -4.54 -8.11 13.58
C PHE A 28 -3.21 -8.37 12.90
N GLY A 29 -2.44 -9.37 13.34
CA GLY A 29 -1.23 -9.81 12.67
C GLY A 29 -1.50 -10.31 11.25
N GLU A 30 -2.45 -11.24 11.10
CA GLU A 30 -2.88 -11.79 9.80
C GLU A 30 -3.39 -10.68 8.86
N ILE A 31 -4.29 -9.83 9.34
CA ILE A 31 -4.85 -8.73 8.55
C ILE A 31 -3.73 -7.72 8.16
N CYS A 32 -2.78 -7.44 9.06
CA CYS A 32 -1.64 -6.57 8.76
C CYS A 32 -0.77 -7.14 7.63
N GLN A 33 -0.47 -8.44 7.67
CA GLN A 33 0.30 -9.13 6.65
C GLN A 33 -0.42 -9.11 5.30
N LEU A 34 -1.72 -9.38 5.29
CA LEU A 34 -2.54 -9.32 4.07
C LEU A 34 -2.56 -7.91 3.46
N PHE A 35 -2.76 -6.86 4.26
CA PHE A 35 -2.70 -5.48 3.76
C PHE A 35 -1.30 -5.08 3.28
N ALA A 36 -0.24 -5.54 3.95
CA ALA A 36 1.12 -5.29 3.50
C ALA A 36 1.40 -5.99 2.15
N ALA A 37 0.95 -7.22 1.97
CA ALA A 37 1.03 -7.93 0.70
C ALA A 37 0.20 -7.23 -0.40
N TYR A 38 -1.01 -6.79 -0.06
CA TYR A 38 -1.87 -6.00 -0.94
C TYR A 38 -1.16 -4.73 -1.43
N ALA A 39 -0.61 -3.91 -0.53
CA ALA A 39 0.10 -2.69 -0.90
C ALA A 39 1.33 -2.96 -1.78
N ARG A 40 2.10 -4.03 -1.50
CA ARG A 40 3.22 -4.45 -2.36
C ARG A 40 2.76 -4.89 -3.76
N LYS A 41 1.68 -5.66 -3.87
CA LYS A 41 1.09 -6.05 -5.17
C LYS A 41 0.61 -4.82 -5.95
N THR A 42 0.01 -3.84 -5.27
CA THR A 42 -0.37 -2.56 -5.89
C THR A 42 0.84 -1.76 -6.38
N ALA A 43 1.94 -1.73 -5.63
CA ALA A 43 3.19 -1.11 -6.07
C ALA A 43 3.79 -1.82 -7.30
N ARG A 44 3.81 -3.16 -7.31
CA ARG A 44 4.28 -3.93 -8.48
C ARG A 44 3.43 -3.65 -9.73
N LEU A 45 2.12 -3.48 -9.57
CA LEU A 45 1.24 -3.10 -10.68
C LEU A 45 1.59 -1.70 -11.22
N ARG A 46 1.93 -0.75 -10.35
CA ARG A 46 2.44 0.58 -10.75
C ARG A 46 3.71 0.43 -11.59
N ASP A 47 4.67 -0.35 -11.12
CA ASP A 47 5.96 -0.53 -11.80
C ASP A 47 5.77 -1.11 -13.22
N LYS A 48 4.93 -2.15 -13.37
CA LYS A 48 4.62 -2.71 -14.70
C LYS A 48 3.89 -1.70 -15.60
N ALA A 49 3.01 -0.87 -15.03
CA ALA A 49 2.34 0.17 -15.79
C ALA A 49 3.31 1.29 -16.25
N ASP A 50 4.33 1.62 -15.46
CA ASP A 50 5.37 2.58 -15.85
C ASP A 50 6.20 2.06 -17.04
N LEU A 51 6.50 0.75 -17.08
CA LEU A 51 7.13 0.12 -18.26
C LEU A 51 6.25 0.26 -19.50
N LEU A 52 4.94 0.04 -19.36
CA LEU A 52 3.97 0.17 -20.45
C LEU A 52 3.89 1.61 -20.98
N VAL A 53 3.81 2.60 -20.07
CA VAL A 53 3.83 4.03 -20.42
C VAL A 53 5.06 4.36 -21.25
N ARG A 54 6.24 3.87 -20.83
CA ARG A 54 7.50 4.09 -21.54
C ARG A 54 7.46 3.49 -22.94
N GLU A 55 7.03 2.24 -23.09
CA GLU A 55 6.97 1.57 -24.39
C GLU A 55 5.99 2.23 -25.36
N ILE A 56 4.79 2.62 -24.87
CA ILE A 56 3.83 3.40 -25.67
C ILE A 56 4.47 4.71 -26.12
N GLY A 57 5.21 5.37 -25.23
CA GLY A 57 5.96 6.57 -25.56
C GLY A 57 6.99 6.34 -26.66
N LEU A 58 7.77 5.27 -26.60
CA LEU A 58 8.79 4.94 -27.60
C LEU A 58 8.15 4.65 -28.96
N TYR A 59 7.10 3.83 -29.01
CA TYR A 59 6.41 3.53 -30.27
C TYR A 59 5.72 4.78 -30.84
N ALA A 60 5.12 5.62 -30.01
CA ALA A 60 4.54 6.88 -30.46
C ALA A 60 5.57 7.76 -31.21
N ASP A 61 6.86 7.70 -30.85
CA ASP A 61 7.88 8.48 -31.54
C ASP A 61 8.15 8.06 -32.98
N THR A 62 7.76 6.84 -33.38
CA THR A 62 7.89 6.31 -34.74
C THR A 62 6.67 6.58 -35.62
N GLU A 63 5.57 7.02 -35.04
CA GLU A 63 4.29 7.19 -35.73
C GLU A 63 4.12 8.55 -36.41
N ALA A 64 3.13 8.62 -37.31
CA ALA A 64 2.74 9.87 -37.96
C ALA A 64 2.34 10.94 -36.92
N PRO A 65 2.53 12.26 -37.22
CA PRO A 65 2.39 13.32 -36.23
C PRO A 65 1.09 13.32 -35.42
N ASP A 66 -0.03 12.95 -36.04
CA ASP A 66 -1.33 12.93 -35.39
C ASP A 66 -1.47 11.77 -34.39
N LEU A 67 -1.19 10.55 -34.84
CA LEU A 67 -1.18 9.35 -34.01
C LEU A 67 -0.14 9.45 -32.89
N LYS A 68 1.07 9.93 -33.20
CA LYS A 68 2.12 10.24 -32.22
C LYS A 68 1.59 11.13 -31.10
N ARG A 69 0.90 12.22 -31.44
CA ARG A 69 0.35 13.15 -30.44
C ARG A 69 -0.68 12.46 -29.54
N GLY A 70 -1.63 11.73 -30.12
CA GLY A 70 -2.66 11.01 -29.36
C GLY A 70 -2.08 9.93 -28.44
N MET A 71 -1.11 9.16 -28.91
CA MET A 71 -0.43 8.13 -28.12
C MET A 71 0.41 8.71 -26.98
N LYS A 72 1.13 9.83 -27.21
CA LYS A 72 1.88 10.52 -26.15
C LYS A 72 0.94 11.05 -25.07
N GLN A 73 -0.18 11.69 -25.45
CA GLN A 73 -1.17 12.17 -24.49
C GLN A 73 -1.84 11.03 -23.71
N PHE A 74 -2.15 9.91 -24.39
CA PHE A 74 -2.62 8.70 -23.73
C PHE A 74 -1.62 8.19 -22.67
N ALA A 75 -0.33 8.09 -23.04
CA ALA A 75 0.73 7.66 -22.14
C ALA A 75 0.89 8.60 -20.93
N ASP A 76 0.84 9.92 -21.14
CA ASP A 76 0.91 10.92 -20.07
C ASP A 76 -0.24 10.77 -19.06
N HIS A 77 -1.46 10.52 -19.54
CA HIS A 77 -2.61 10.27 -18.66
C HIS A 77 -2.49 8.95 -17.91
N LEU A 78 -1.93 7.91 -18.54
CA LEU A 78 -1.68 6.62 -17.90
C LEU A 78 -0.57 6.71 -16.83
N ALA A 79 0.47 7.51 -17.08
CA ALA A 79 1.52 7.84 -16.10
C ALA A 79 0.92 8.53 -14.87
N LYS A 80 0.00 9.48 -15.08
CA LYS A 80 -0.69 10.17 -13.98
C LYS A 80 -1.52 9.22 -13.11
N VAL A 81 -2.08 8.14 -13.67
CA VAL A 81 -2.72 7.10 -12.85
C VAL A 81 -1.70 6.44 -11.91
N GLN A 82 -0.46 6.25 -12.36
CA GLN A 82 0.60 5.65 -11.55
C GLN A 82 1.07 6.57 -10.42
N ASP A 83 1.11 7.88 -10.64
CA ASP A 83 1.35 8.86 -9.56
C ASP A 83 0.28 8.75 -8.46
N TYR A 84 -1.00 8.60 -8.84
CA TYR A 84 -2.07 8.40 -7.87
C TYR A 84 -2.00 7.04 -7.17
N ARG A 85 -1.56 6.00 -7.88
CA ARG A 85 -1.33 4.66 -7.31
C ARG A 85 -0.16 4.67 -6.32
N GLN A 86 0.90 5.44 -6.59
CA GLN A 86 1.97 5.67 -5.62
C GLN A 86 1.42 6.30 -4.32
N ALA A 87 0.61 7.35 -4.46
CA ALA A 87 -0.01 8.00 -3.31
C ALA A 87 -1.00 7.07 -2.56
N GLU A 88 -1.66 6.14 -3.26
CA GLU A 88 -2.48 5.09 -2.66
C GLU A 88 -1.63 4.15 -1.79
N VAL A 89 -0.53 3.60 -2.34
CA VAL A 89 0.39 2.72 -1.61
C VAL A 89 0.91 3.38 -0.33
N GLU A 90 1.41 4.63 -0.42
CA GLU A 90 1.91 5.37 0.74
C GLU A 90 0.82 5.58 1.82
N ARG A 91 -0.42 5.82 1.40
CA ARG A 91 -1.54 6.00 2.32
C ARG A 91 -1.98 4.68 2.95
N LEU A 92 -1.99 3.58 2.21
CA LEU A 92 -2.26 2.25 2.75
C LEU A 92 -1.23 1.89 3.82
N GLU A 93 0.05 2.14 3.55
CA GLU A 93 1.13 1.95 4.54
C GLU A 93 0.89 2.78 5.81
N ALA A 94 0.71 4.09 5.66
CA ALA A 94 0.62 4.99 6.81
C ALA A 94 -0.67 4.87 7.62
N LYS A 95 -1.81 4.59 6.96
CA LYS A 95 -3.14 4.69 7.59
C LYS A 95 -3.79 3.34 7.90
N VAL A 96 -3.32 2.26 7.27
CA VAL A 96 -3.89 0.92 7.45
C VAL A 96 -2.86 -0.01 8.07
N ILE A 97 -1.71 -0.17 7.43
CA ILE A 97 -0.68 -1.15 7.84
C ILE A 97 -0.01 -0.73 9.14
N GLU A 98 0.49 0.51 9.23
CA GLU A 98 1.23 0.98 10.40
C GLU A 98 0.39 0.96 11.69
N PRO A 99 -0.89 1.38 11.71
CA PRO A 99 -1.74 1.21 12.89
C PRO A 99 -1.91 -0.25 13.33
N LEU A 100 -2.11 -1.19 12.38
CA LEU A 100 -2.24 -2.61 12.70
C LEU A 100 -0.93 -3.19 13.24
N LYS A 101 0.21 -2.82 12.64
CA LYS A 101 1.55 -3.23 13.09
C LYS A 101 1.82 -2.79 14.53
N ASN A 102 1.41 -1.58 14.90
CA ASN A 102 1.60 -1.03 16.23
C ASN A 102 0.81 -1.78 17.33
N TYR A 103 -0.23 -2.55 16.97
CA TYR A 103 -0.94 -3.39 17.94
C TYR A 103 -0.07 -4.49 18.56
N GLY A 104 1.01 -4.91 17.91
CA GLY A 104 1.94 -5.89 18.50
C GLY A 104 2.50 -5.44 19.85
N ALA A 105 2.90 -4.16 19.97
CA ALA A 105 3.36 -3.59 21.23
C ALA A 105 2.22 -3.45 22.26
N VAL A 106 1.03 -3.05 21.81
CA VAL A 106 -0.16 -2.89 22.67
C VAL A 106 -0.55 -4.22 23.32
N VAL A 107 -0.66 -5.29 22.53
CA VAL A 107 -0.99 -6.64 23.00
C VAL A 107 0.07 -7.15 23.97
N LYS A 108 1.36 -6.96 23.65
CA LYS A 108 2.47 -7.35 24.53
C LYS A 108 2.34 -6.71 25.91
N HIS A 109 2.10 -5.41 25.99
CA HIS A 109 1.92 -4.71 27.26
C HIS A 109 0.69 -5.22 28.03
N LYS A 110 -0.43 -5.49 27.36
CA LYS A 110 -1.63 -6.05 28.03
C LYS A 110 -1.39 -7.45 28.59
N ARG A 111 -0.55 -8.26 27.93
CA ARG A 111 -0.11 -9.56 28.44
C ARG A 111 0.76 -9.42 29.70
N GLU A 112 1.63 -8.42 29.75
CA GLU A 112 2.46 -8.10 30.93
C GLU A 112 1.60 -7.66 32.13
N ASP A 113 0.60 -6.80 31.91
CA ASP A 113 -0.38 -6.37 32.93
C ASP A 113 -1.15 -7.58 33.51
N LEU A 114 -1.61 -8.47 32.62
CA LEU A 114 -2.34 -9.68 32.99
C LEU A 114 -1.46 -10.63 33.82
N LYS A 115 -0.20 -10.85 33.38
CA LYS A 115 0.76 -11.70 34.10
C LYS A 115 1.09 -11.16 35.49
N THR A 116 1.21 -9.85 35.62
CA THR A 116 1.45 -9.18 36.92
C THR A 116 0.27 -9.43 37.86
N THR A 117 -0.95 -9.26 37.36
CA THR A 117 -2.17 -9.51 38.14
C THR A 117 -2.31 -10.98 38.56
N GLN A 118 -2.02 -11.92 37.65
CA GLN A 118 -2.04 -13.34 37.96
C GLN A 118 -1.01 -13.70 39.04
N SER A 119 0.20 -13.13 38.97
CA SER A 119 1.25 -13.36 39.96
C SER A 119 0.86 -12.88 41.36
N ALA A 120 0.17 -11.74 41.46
CA ALA A 120 -0.36 -11.22 42.73
C ALA A 120 -1.44 -12.14 43.31
N ARG A 121 -2.37 -12.63 42.46
CA ARG A 121 -3.41 -13.60 42.85
C ARG A 121 -2.85 -14.95 43.29
N ASP A 122 -1.85 -15.47 42.58
CA ASP A 122 -1.18 -16.71 42.94
C ASP A 122 -0.46 -16.58 44.30
N ARG A 123 0.10 -15.40 44.59
CA ARG A 123 0.71 -15.11 45.90
C ARG A 123 -0.33 -15.06 47.01
N GLU A 124 -1.47 -14.42 46.78
CA GLU A 124 -2.61 -14.42 47.72
C GLU A 124 -3.08 -15.85 48.02
N ALA A 125 -3.30 -16.67 46.99
CA ALA A 125 -3.74 -18.06 47.15
C ALA A 125 -2.72 -18.90 47.95
N LYS A 126 -1.41 -18.72 47.70
CA LYS A 126 -0.36 -19.38 48.47
C LYS A 126 -0.36 -18.96 49.94
N GLN A 127 -0.51 -17.67 50.22
CA GLN A 127 -0.57 -17.15 51.59
C GLN A 127 -1.80 -17.64 52.34
N MET A 128 -2.94 -17.76 51.65
CA MET A 128 -4.17 -18.31 52.22
C MET A 128 -3.98 -19.78 52.62
N ALA A 129 -3.44 -20.61 51.73
CA ALA A 129 -3.14 -22.01 52.02
C ALA A 129 -2.09 -22.17 53.14
N GLN A 130 -1.10 -21.27 53.21
CA GLN A 130 -0.10 -21.25 54.27
C GLN A 130 -0.70 -20.93 55.64
N LEU A 131 -1.62 -19.95 55.70
CA LEU A 131 -2.33 -19.61 56.93
C LEU A 131 -3.18 -20.79 57.44
N GLU A 132 -3.95 -21.45 56.55
CA GLU A 132 -4.74 -22.64 56.90
C GLU A 132 -3.85 -23.75 57.46
N ARG A 133 -2.72 -24.02 56.81
CA ARG A 133 -1.76 -25.04 57.24
C ARG A 133 -1.16 -24.71 58.61
N THR A 134 -0.88 -23.43 58.87
CA THR A 134 -0.32 -22.95 60.14
C THR A 134 -1.33 -23.12 61.28
N ARG A 135 -2.59 -22.75 61.04
CA ARG A 135 -3.70 -22.93 62.00
C ARG A 135 -3.90 -24.40 62.39
N LEU A 136 -3.79 -25.32 61.43
CA LEU A 136 -3.94 -26.76 61.68
C LEU A 136 -2.75 -27.36 62.44
N LYS A 137 -1.52 -26.94 62.14
CA LYS A 137 -0.31 -27.52 62.74
C LYS A 137 -0.05 -26.99 64.16
N ASN A 138 -0.20 -25.69 64.36
CA ASN A 138 0.21 -25.00 65.58
C ASN A 138 -0.93 -24.10 66.10
N PRO A 139 -2.08 -24.66 66.52
CA PRO A 139 -3.27 -23.87 66.86
C PRO A 139 -3.09 -22.96 68.09
N SER A 140 -2.10 -23.24 68.96
CA SER A 140 -1.81 -22.43 70.14
C SER A 140 -0.79 -21.32 69.88
N ASP A 141 -0.07 -21.36 68.76
CA ASP A 141 0.96 -20.37 68.42
C ASP A 141 0.33 -19.13 67.78
N ARG A 142 -0.24 -18.29 68.64
CA ARG A 142 -0.91 -17.06 68.22
C ARG A 142 0.01 -16.09 67.48
N GLN A 143 1.30 -16.09 67.81
CA GLN A 143 2.26 -15.16 67.19
C GLN A 143 2.49 -15.52 65.73
N ILE A 144 2.75 -16.80 65.42
CA ILE A 144 2.95 -17.24 64.04
C ILE A 144 1.66 -17.10 63.22
N ILE A 145 0.50 -17.40 63.80
CA ILE A 145 -0.80 -17.21 63.13
C ILE A 145 -1.02 -15.73 62.79
N SER A 146 -0.80 -14.83 63.75
CA SER A 146 -0.97 -13.38 63.54
C SER A 146 -0.03 -12.82 62.46
N GLN A 147 1.21 -13.32 62.40
CA GLN A 147 2.16 -12.96 61.35
C GLN A 147 1.67 -13.41 59.95
N ALA A 148 1.22 -14.66 59.83
CA ALA A 148 0.68 -15.20 58.58
C ALA A 148 -0.62 -14.47 58.14
N GLU A 149 -1.46 -14.05 59.09
CA GLU A 149 -2.64 -13.22 58.83
C GLU A 149 -2.26 -11.85 58.25
N SER A 150 -1.23 -11.20 58.80
CA SER A 150 -0.73 -9.92 58.28
C SER A 150 -0.15 -10.04 56.86
N GLU A 151 0.57 -11.13 56.59
CA GLU A 151 1.11 -11.42 55.25
C GLU A 151 0.00 -11.69 54.23
N LEU A 152 -1.01 -12.48 54.60
CA LEU A 152 -2.19 -12.71 53.78
C LEU A 152 -2.93 -11.39 53.51
N GLN A 153 -3.16 -10.57 54.53
CA GLN A 153 -3.83 -9.28 54.36
C GLN A 153 -3.09 -8.40 53.35
N ARG A 154 -1.76 -8.32 53.42
CA ARG A 154 -0.95 -7.58 52.45
C ARG A 154 -1.08 -8.14 51.03
N ALA A 155 -1.04 -9.47 50.87
CA ALA A 155 -1.18 -10.11 49.57
C ALA A 155 -2.59 -9.91 48.97
N THR A 156 -3.64 -9.99 49.78
CA THR A 156 -5.02 -9.71 49.37
C THR A 156 -5.20 -8.26 48.93
N MET A 157 -4.64 -7.29 49.67
CA MET A 157 -4.69 -5.88 49.27
C MET A 157 -3.99 -5.64 47.92
N ASP A 158 -2.84 -6.26 47.69
CA ASP A 158 -2.11 -6.16 46.43
C ASP A 158 -2.89 -6.80 45.27
N ALA A 159 -3.36 -8.03 45.43
CA ALA A 159 -4.15 -8.75 44.42
C ALA A 159 -5.45 -8.01 44.06
N THR A 160 -6.12 -7.39 45.04
CA THR A 160 -7.32 -6.57 44.83
C THR A 160 -6.99 -5.32 44.02
N ARG A 161 -5.89 -4.63 44.37
CA ARG A 161 -5.44 -3.42 43.67
C ARG A 161 -5.07 -3.71 42.22
N THR A 162 -4.25 -4.73 41.96
CA THR A 162 -3.82 -5.06 40.59
C THR A 162 -4.98 -5.57 39.75
N THR A 163 -5.92 -6.31 40.34
CA THR A 163 -7.16 -6.73 39.66
C THR A 163 -7.96 -5.54 39.15
N LYS A 164 -8.22 -4.55 40.00
CA LYS A 164 -8.97 -3.36 39.60
C LYS A 164 -8.26 -2.56 38.50
N GLN A 165 -6.93 -2.43 38.61
CA GLN A 165 -6.12 -1.76 37.58
C GLN A 165 -6.19 -2.49 36.23
N LEU A 166 -6.14 -3.83 36.25
CA LEU A 166 -6.30 -4.64 35.05
C LEU A 166 -7.69 -4.46 34.42
N GLU A 167 -8.77 -4.46 35.22
CA GLU A 167 -10.13 -4.28 34.71
C GLU A 167 -10.28 -2.94 33.99
N GLU A 168 -9.84 -1.84 34.60
CA GLU A 168 -9.85 -0.51 33.99
C GLU A 168 -8.96 -0.46 32.72
N ALA A 169 -7.83 -1.17 32.73
CA ALA A 169 -6.90 -1.22 31.61
C ALA A 169 -7.43 -2.05 30.43
N ILE A 170 -8.23 -3.09 30.70
CA ILE A 170 -8.89 -3.93 29.69
C ILE A 170 -10.11 -3.22 29.12
N ASP A 171 -10.92 -2.55 29.93
CA ASP A 171 -12.06 -1.76 29.44
C ASP A 171 -11.61 -0.68 28.44
N LYS A 172 -10.55 0.07 28.78
CA LYS A 172 -9.93 1.04 27.87
C LYS A 172 -9.37 0.39 26.61
N PHE A 173 -8.76 -0.78 26.73
CA PHE A 173 -8.21 -1.53 25.59
C PHE A 173 -9.31 -1.98 24.63
N GLU A 174 -10.41 -2.53 25.13
CA GLU A 174 -11.54 -2.99 24.32
C GLU A 174 -12.21 -1.82 23.59
N LEU A 175 -12.43 -0.69 24.28
CA LEU A 175 -12.95 0.53 23.67
C LEU A 175 -12.03 1.08 22.58
N GLN A 176 -10.71 1.10 22.85
CA GLN A 176 -9.71 1.54 21.89
C GLN A 176 -9.68 0.62 20.66
N ARG A 177 -9.71 -0.71 20.86
CA ARG A 177 -9.76 -1.71 19.79
C ARG A 177 -10.92 -1.46 18.84
N ILE A 178 -12.12 -1.28 19.37
CA ILE A 178 -13.32 -1.04 18.55
C ILE A 178 -13.15 0.23 17.71
N ARG A 179 -12.62 1.31 18.31
CA ARG A 179 -12.40 2.58 17.60
C ARG A 179 -11.36 2.44 16.50
N ASP A 180 -10.28 1.73 16.77
CA ASP A 180 -9.20 1.55 15.80
C ASP A 180 -9.62 0.67 14.64
N ILE A 181 -10.36 -0.41 14.88
CA ILE A 181 -10.94 -1.24 13.80
C ILE A 181 -11.78 -0.36 12.87
N LYS A 182 -12.71 0.42 13.44
CA LYS A 182 -13.54 1.32 12.66
C LYS A 182 -12.71 2.29 11.85
N LYS A 183 -11.67 2.87 12.47
CA LYS A 183 -10.79 3.83 11.80
C LYS A 183 -10.00 3.20 10.68
N VAL A 184 -9.30 2.10 10.92
CA VAL A 184 -8.45 1.39 9.94
C VAL A 184 -9.26 0.99 8.72
N PHE A 185 -10.42 0.34 8.91
CA PHE A 185 -11.24 -0.09 7.78
C PHE A 185 -11.90 1.08 7.04
N SER A 186 -12.29 2.15 7.76
CA SER A 186 -12.83 3.35 7.09
C SER A 186 -11.75 4.09 6.29
N GLU A 187 -10.53 4.17 6.81
CA GLU A 187 -9.38 4.77 6.10
C GLU A 187 -9.03 3.96 4.85
N PHE A 188 -8.99 2.62 4.94
CA PHE A 188 -8.79 1.76 3.77
C PHE A 188 -9.78 2.08 2.64
N VAL A 189 -11.09 2.03 2.93
CA VAL A 189 -12.12 2.33 1.95
C VAL A 189 -11.97 3.76 1.40
N THR A 190 -11.65 4.73 2.25
CA THR A 190 -11.48 6.12 1.82
C THR A 190 -10.27 6.31 0.90
N VAL A 191 -9.17 5.58 1.14
CA VAL A 191 -7.97 5.61 0.31
C VAL A 191 -8.28 5.03 -1.09
N GLU A 192 -8.90 3.86 -1.14
CA GLU A 192 -9.33 3.20 -2.39
C GLU A 192 -10.30 4.10 -3.19
N MET A 193 -11.32 4.66 -2.52
CA MET A 193 -12.26 5.58 -3.17
C MET A 193 -11.57 6.80 -3.78
N ALA A 194 -10.60 7.39 -3.06
CA ALA A 194 -9.86 8.54 -3.56
C ALA A 194 -9.00 8.19 -4.77
N PHE A 195 -8.33 7.04 -4.76
CA PHE A 195 -7.57 6.53 -5.90
C PHE A 195 -8.49 6.29 -7.10
N HIS A 196 -9.55 5.48 -6.94
CA HIS A 196 -10.45 5.12 -8.02
C HIS A 196 -11.12 6.33 -8.67
N ALA A 197 -11.51 7.35 -7.89
CA ALA A 197 -12.05 8.59 -8.45
C ALA A 197 -11.05 9.29 -9.37
N LYS A 198 -9.78 9.36 -8.97
CA LYS A 198 -8.70 9.98 -9.76
C LYS A 198 -8.24 9.14 -10.94
N ALA A 199 -8.26 7.82 -10.78
CA ALA A 199 -8.02 6.89 -11.87
C ALA A 199 -9.09 7.03 -12.94
N LEU A 200 -10.38 7.05 -12.57
CA LEU A 200 -11.50 7.21 -13.51
C LEU A 200 -11.39 8.53 -14.30
N GLU A 201 -11.12 9.64 -13.62
CA GLU A 201 -10.87 10.94 -14.25
C GLU A 201 -9.75 10.84 -15.30
N SER A 202 -8.61 10.24 -14.93
CA SER A 202 -7.42 10.16 -15.80
C SER A 202 -7.61 9.18 -16.96
N TYR A 203 -8.24 8.02 -16.73
CA TYR A 203 -8.58 7.05 -17.78
C TYR A 203 -9.58 7.63 -18.78
N THR A 204 -10.51 8.46 -18.33
CA THR A 204 -11.45 9.16 -19.23
C THR A 204 -10.70 10.08 -20.19
N MET A 205 -9.70 10.82 -19.69
CA MET A 205 -8.84 11.68 -20.51
C MET A 205 -7.93 10.88 -21.46
N ALA A 206 -7.37 9.75 -20.98
CA ALA A 206 -6.60 8.83 -21.82
C ALA A 206 -7.45 8.31 -23.00
N PHE A 207 -8.67 7.84 -22.70
CA PHE A 207 -9.61 7.38 -23.72
C PHE A 207 -9.94 8.47 -24.74
N GLN A 208 -10.24 9.69 -24.29
CA GLN A 208 -10.51 10.81 -25.20
C GLN A 208 -9.30 11.14 -26.08
N SER A 209 -8.08 11.07 -25.53
CA SER A 209 -6.86 11.38 -26.27
C SER A 209 -6.68 10.46 -27.47
N ILE A 210 -6.84 9.15 -27.28
CA ILE A 210 -6.69 8.18 -28.38
C ILE A 210 -7.86 8.24 -29.37
N GLN A 211 -9.09 8.48 -28.89
CA GLN A 211 -10.26 8.62 -29.77
C GLN A 211 -10.26 9.91 -30.60
N SER A 212 -9.47 10.91 -30.21
CA SER A 212 -9.35 12.18 -30.92
C SER A 212 -8.32 12.17 -32.07
N VAL A 213 -7.66 11.03 -32.31
CA VAL A 213 -6.71 10.87 -33.41
C VAL A 213 -7.45 10.92 -34.75
N ASP A 214 -6.95 11.73 -35.68
CA ASP A 214 -7.43 11.82 -37.04
C ASP A 214 -6.76 10.76 -37.92
N GLU A 215 -7.50 9.69 -38.18
CA GLU A 215 -7.06 8.56 -38.99
C GLU A 215 -6.72 8.97 -40.43
N GLU A 216 -7.48 9.89 -41.04
CA GLU A 216 -7.29 10.30 -42.43
C GLU A 216 -6.03 11.16 -42.57
N ALA A 217 -5.79 12.08 -41.62
CA ALA A 217 -4.57 12.85 -41.58
C ALA A 217 -3.32 11.95 -41.51
N GLY A 218 -3.37 10.87 -40.72
CA GLY A 218 -2.32 9.85 -40.68
C GLY A 218 -2.13 9.13 -42.02
N LEU A 219 -3.23 8.72 -42.66
CA LEU A 219 -3.20 8.04 -43.95
C LEU A 219 -2.69 8.93 -45.08
N GLU A 220 -2.99 10.23 -45.09
CA GLU A 220 -2.48 11.17 -46.08
C GLU A 220 -0.95 11.30 -46.02
N VAL A 221 -0.37 11.35 -44.82
CA VAL A 221 1.09 11.35 -44.62
C VAL A 221 1.70 10.07 -45.18
N PHE A 222 1.08 8.93 -44.90
CA PHE A 222 1.53 7.64 -45.43
C PHE A 222 1.44 7.57 -46.96
N ARG A 223 0.30 7.95 -47.56
CA ARG A 223 0.11 7.97 -49.02
C ARG A 223 1.10 8.90 -49.72
N SER A 224 1.37 10.07 -49.14
CA SER A 224 2.37 11.02 -49.65
C SER A 224 3.80 10.45 -49.63
N SER A 225 4.11 9.55 -48.69
CA SER A 225 5.38 8.83 -48.65
C SER A 225 5.49 7.71 -49.69
N LEU A 226 4.37 7.07 -50.04
CA LEU A 226 4.30 6.03 -51.08
C LEU A 226 4.38 6.60 -52.50
N HIS A 227 3.89 7.83 -52.68
CA HIS A 227 3.95 8.55 -53.95
C HIS A 227 4.70 9.86 -53.76
N PRO A 228 6.04 9.82 -53.67
CA PRO A 228 6.85 11.04 -53.68
C PRO A 228 6.46 11.86 -54.91
N PRO A 229 6.30 13.19 -54.79
CA PRO A 229 5.99 14.00 -55.95
C PRO A 229 7.04 13.72 -57.01
N ASP A 230 6.59 13.17 -58.15
CA ASP A 230 7.45 12.87 -59.28
C ASP A 230 8.32 14.09 -59.52
N TYR A 231 9.64 13.87 -59.43
CA TYR A 231 10.63 14.80 -59.91
C TYR A 231 10.13 15.28 -61.26
N HIS A 232 9.73 16.55 -61.33
CA HIS A 232 9.28 17.16 -62.55
C HIS A 232 10.31 16.79 -63.60
N SER A 233 9.86 15.96 -64.54
CA SER A 233 10.69 15.48 -65.61
C SER A 233 11.33 16.72 -66.22
N HIS A 234 12.65 16.71 -66.25
CA HIS A 234 13.54 17.65 -66.92
C HIS A 234 13.22 17.71 -68.44
N SER A 235 11.99 18.08 -68.79
CA SER A 235 11.41 17.95 -70.12
C SER A 235 10.83 19.26 -70.63
N ASP A 236 10.97 20.38 -69.91
CA ASP A 236 10.52 21.71 -70.40
C ASP A 236 11.62 22.79 -70.32
N ILE A 237 12.90 22.40 -70.33
CA ILE A 237 14.06 23.32 -70.54
C ILE A 237 14.73 23.03 -71.89
N LYS A 238 13.97 22.64 -72.92
CA LYS A 238 14.48 22.55 -74.30
C LYS A 238 13.46 23.01 -75.34
N ARG A 239 12.78 24.14 -75.11
CA ARG A 239 12.10 24.85 -76.23
C ARG A 239 11.87 26.34 -76.01
N ALA A 240 12.93 27.10 -75.75
CA ALA A 240 12.86 28.56 -75.91
C ALA A 240 14.23 29.18 -76.29
N ASN A 241 14.96 28.55 -77.22
CA ASN A 241 16.00 29.24 -77.98
C ASN A 241 15.46 29.57 -79.36
N SER A 242 14.81 30.73 -79.49
CA SER A 242 14.66 31.46 -80.75
C SER A 242 14.25 32.92 -80.47
N LYS A 243 15.29 33.76 -80.30
CA LYS A 243 15.40 35.16 -80.77
C LYS A 243 14.31 36.15 -80.37
N THR A 244 14.72 37.12 -79.54
CA THR A 244 14.51 38.59 -79.61
C THR A 244 14.67 39.12 -78.17
N SER A 245 15.15 40.31 -77.85
CA SER A 245 15.91 41.36 -78.51
C SER A 245 15.98 42.46 -77.43
N LEU A 246 17.20 42.84 -77.07
CA LEU A 246 17.62 44.16 -76.56
C LEU A 246 17.02 44.70 -75.25
N ASP A 247 17.97 44.99 -74.35
CA ASP A 247 18.11 46.18 -73.52
C ASP A 247 17.05 46.46 -72.45
N TRP A 248 17.48 46.54 -71.18
CA TRP A 248 17.75 47.84 -70.55
C TRP A 248 18.49 47.67 -69.22
N THR A 249 19.33 48.66 -68.97
CA THR A 249 20.32 48.84 -67.90
C THR A 249 19.74 49.44 -66.62
N GLY A 250 20.46 49.24 -65.51
CA GLY A 250 20.34 49.98 -64.24
C GLY A 250 19.38 49.32 -63.24
N SER A 251 19.68 49.14 -61.96
CA SER A 251 20.55 49.92 -61.10
C SER A 251 20.97 49.09 -59.88
N LEU A 252 22.26 49.13 -59.55
CA LEU A 252 22.81 48.76 -58.25
C LEU A 252 22.46 49.85 -57.24
N LEU A 253 21.85 49.51 -56.09
CA LEU A 253 22.15 50.18 -54.82
C LEU A 253 21.92 49.24 -53.65
N SER A 254 22.97 49.14 -52.84
CA SER A 254 23.12 48.46 -51.57
C SER A 254 22.22 49.02 -50.46
N ALA A 255 21.84 48.17 -49.49
CA ALA A 255 21.76 48.56 -48.09
C ALA A 255 21.84 47.33 -47.18
N SER A 256 22.91 47.27 -46.40
CA SER A 256 23.11 46.33 -45.29
C SER A 256 22.23 46.69 -44.10
N GLY A 257 21.82 45.68 -43.33
CA GLY A 257 21.12 45.83 -42.05
C GLY A 257 21.22 44.56 -41.20
N THR A 258 22.25 44.53 -40.36
CA THR A 258 22.61 43.51 -39.37
C THR A 258 21.55 43.32 -38.28
N PHE A 259 21.29 42.09 -37.83
CA PHE A 259 20.95 41.70 -36.43
C PHE A 259 21.04 40.17 -36.31
N GLN A 260 22.15 39.61 -35.80
CA GLN A 260 22.30 39.09 -34.42
C GLN A 260 21.11 38.25 -33.92
N GLN A 261 21.29 36.94 -33.74
CA GLN A 261 21.50 36.33 -32.41
C GLN A 261 21.75 34.82 -32.51
N GLN A 262 22.94 34.40 -32.07
CA GLN A 262 23.28 33.02 -31.75
C GLN A 262 22.59 32.60 -30.44
N ARG A 263 22.11 31.35 -30.39
CA ARG A 263 22.05 30.57 -29.14
C ARG A 263 22.36 29.10 -29.45
N ALA A 264 23.55 28.69 -29.02
CA ALA A 264 23.92 27.30 -28.85
C ALA A 264 23.35 26.79 -27.52
N CYS A 265 22.86 25.56 -27.49
CA CYS A 265 22.69 24.80 -26.26
C CYS A 265 23.16 23.37 -26.49
N SER A 266 24.32 23.07 -25.92
CA SER A 266 24.88 21.73 -25.77
C SER A 266 23.99 20.89 -24.86
N ARG A 267 23.74 19.63 -25.23
CA ARG A 267 23.25 18.64 -24.26
C ARG A 267 24.08 17.36 -24.40
N GLN A 268 24.88 17.11 -23.37
CA GLN A 268 25.58 15.86 -23.10
C GLN A 268 24.57 14.72 -22.99
N THR A 269 24.79 13.66 -23.76
CA THR A 269 24.24 12.33 -23.50
C THR A 269 25.11 11.66 -22.44
N ARG A 270 24.51 11.32 -21.30
CA ARG A 270 25.06 10.37 -20.33
C ARG A 270 24.22 9.11 -20.46
N GLY A 271 24.81 8.04 -20.97
CA GLY A 271 24.21 6.72 -20.97
C GLY A 271 24.24 6.16 -19.55
N GLU A 272 23.11 5.61 -19.12
CA GLU A 272 23.02 4.73 -17.96
C GLU A 272 22.80 3.32 -18.49
N GLU A 273 23.72 2.45 -18.07
CA GLU A 273 23.71 1.02 -18.33
C GLU A 273 22.53 0.39 -17.56
N GLY A 274 21.84 -0.56 -18.19
CA GLY A 274 20.74 -1.28 -17.57
C GLY A 274 21.24 -2.23 -16.49
N ASP A 275 20.68 -2.11 -15.29
CA ASP A 275 20.69 -3.18 -14.31
C ASP A 275 19.68 -4.24 -14.74
N GLU A 276 20.16 -5.48 -14.84
CA GLU A 276 19.37 -6.68 -15.08
C GLU A 276 18.54 -6.98 -13.82
N ASP A 277 17.24 -7.20 -14.02
CA ASP A 277 16.28 -7.59 -12.98
C ASP A 277 16.67 -8.95 -12.38
N ASP A 278 17.00 -8.97 -11.08
CA ASP A 278 16.94 -10.17 -10.25
C ASP A 278 15.46 -10.52 -10.02
N GLU A 279 14.97 -11.53 -10.73
CA GLU A 279 13.71 -12.21 -10.42
C GLU A 279 13.88 -13.03 -9.14
N GLU A 280 13.54 -12.45 -7.98
CA GLU A 280 13.36 -13.22 -6.74
C GLU A 280 11.92 -13.76 -6.64
N ASP A 281 11.81 -15.04 -6.97
CA ASP A 281 10.98 -16.10 -6.38
C ASP A 281 9.56 -15.74 -5.93
N GLU A 282 8.60 -16.12 -6.78
CA GLU A 282 7.19 -16.31 -6.42
C GLU A 282 7.03 -17.65 -5.70
N ASP A 283 7.10 -17.63 -4.36
CA ASP A 283 6.50 -18.69 -3.54
C ASP A 283 4.96 -18.53 -3.60
N GLU A 284 4.35 -19.13 -4.64
CA GLU A 284 2.92 -19.42 -4.68
C GLU A 284 2.62 -20.57 -3.71
N GLU A 285 2.26 -20.23 -2.47
CA GLU A 285 1.54 -21.17 -1.60
C GLU A 285 0.11 -21.30 -2.16
N GLU A 286 -0.13 -22.35 -2.95
CA GLU A 286 -1.47 -22.81 -3.31
C GLU A 286 -2.19 -23.30 -2.04
N ASP A 287 -3.15 -22.52 -1.55
CA ASP A 287 -4.13 -22.97 -0.55
C ASP A 287 -5.01 -24.09 -1.18
N ASP A 288 -4.76 -25.33 -0.74
CA ASP A 288 -5.59 -26.50 -0.99
C ASP A 288 -6.93 -26.38 -0.24
N ASP A 289 -7.90 -25.72 -0.88
CA ASP A 289 -9.32 -25.83 -0.53
C ASP A 289 -10.01 -26.73 -1.59
N SER A 290 -10.08 -28.03 -1.29
CA SER A 290 -11.12 -28.90 -1.85
C SER A 290 -11.89 -29.58 -0.71
N GLU A 291 -12.91 -28.88 -0.22
CA GLU A 291 -14.08 -29.57 0.31
C GLU A 291 -14.85 -30.22 -0.84
N GLY A 292 -15.04 -31.52 -0.75
CA GLY A 292 -15.95 -32.30 -1.57
C GLY A 292 -16.54 -33.42 -0.72
N GLU A 293 -17.67 -33.13 -0.09
CA GLU A 293 -18.59 -34.15 0.41
C GLU A 293 -19.02 -35.03 -0.77
N ASP A 294 -18.94 -36.35 -0.61
CA ASP A 294 -19.84 -37.25 -1.32
C ASP A 294 -20.29 -38.40 -0.41
N THR A 295 -21.60 -38.57 -0.45
CA THR A 295 -22.49 -39.46 0.27
C THR A 295 -22.41 -40.94 -0.16
N ASP A 296 -22.92 -41.81 0.73
CA ASP A 296 -23.46 -43.17 0.52
C ASP A 296 -22.55 -44.27 -0.06
N ASP A 297 -22.36 -45.36 0.69
CA ASP A 297 -23.13 -46.59 0.43
C ASP A 297 -22.98 -47.69 1.51
N GLU A 298 -24.01 -48.52 1.61
CA GLU A 298 -24.27 -49.59 2.58
C GLU A 298 -23.32 -50.82 2.50
N HIS A 299 -23.08 -51.46 3.66
CA HIS A 299 -23.37 -52.90 3.91
C HIS A 299 -23.21 -53.26 5.40
#